data_AF-A0A7C4CQ75-F1
#
_entry.id   AF-A0A7C4CQ75-F1
#
_cell.length_a   1.000
_cell.length_b   1.000
_cell.length_c   1.000
_cell.angle_alpha   90.00
_cell.angle_beta   90.00
_cell.angle_gamma   90.00
#
_symmetry.space_group_name_H-M   'P 1'
#
loop_
_entity.id
_entity.type
_entity.pdbx_description
1 polymer ?
#
loop_
_entity_poly.entity_id
_entity_poly.type
_entity_poly.pdbx_seq_one_letter_code
_entity_poly.pdbx_strand_id
1 'polypeptide(L)'
;MKWWKVPFKAVDGESCSNTFRLVNNFVEAGFTVGRFITLRSVKGTGLQPGDFVIGIDDHYSEHLINDTAAEHEVEIKSLKSFDPGIIATLSSPLIGVYCGEGAELSYVQDLVEALGGMGFRRISLLTGPLTPGDLSNLDVLIFGGGDSFRILRSIQPDEARLIRRFVESGGIYIGICAGAMLPVKPVNILDAAYGGLEAWGELQLVECEVLSDSTSEPQWPVFSSRKLGEVLRTYPVKGLVKSKLTRKGLLTLGYAGEVAMFHTGPLIRAIDPKKVFGRIESVTEDVEYGIPCEEAVRKIQGASSIIMAEYGSGRIILFTSHVEDSKTPATRGLLGNALFLKTYGSEKKHIQHAEEFKKEAFTESSESCRILKLIIDAIGKLADQIENVIPWLYAIQFVQEATRLTMLRQVLKKIIVENGEKNVVLRSIEESVKTSIIVQEVKRKGYANRQIEALSNSLVEWGYVVSKARKALPPILEKIIESQELIADLSTTVISSDKSDVERKFTYLLNFLAGGRAHPEKGISASPGVLPPLISLLLNFNDSLEKMRFLRRVLTYLQY
;
A
#
# COMPACT_ATOMS: atom_id res chain seq x y z
N MET A 1 -7.49 -3.59 23.61
CA MET A 1 -7.79 -3.63 22.17
C MET A 1 -9.29 -3.64 21.91
N LYS A 2 -9.84 -2.56 21.34
CA LYS A 2 -11.16 -2.50 20.70
C LYS A 2 -11.00 -2.85 19.21
N TRP A 3 -12.05 -3.34 18.56
CA TRP A 3 -12.03 -3.68 17.14
C TRP A 3 -13.06 -2.88 16.38
N TRP A 4 -12.69 -2.43 15.19
CA TRP A 4 -13.54 -1.66 14.30
C TRP A 4 -13.63 -2.38 12.97
N LYS A 5 -14.86 -2.53 12.48
CA LYS A 5 -15.17 -3.06 11.16
C LYS A 5 -15.12 -1.94 10.13
N VAL A 6 -14.45 -2.21 9.02
CA VAL A 6 -14.53 -1.43 7.80
C VAL A 6 -15.29 -2.29 6.77
N PRO A 7 -16.58 -2.00 6.49
CA PRO A 7 -17.35 -2.76 5.53
C PRO A 7 -16.72 -2.66 4.14
N PHE A 8 -16.63 -3.79 3.44
CA PHE A 8 -16.14 -3.78 2.06
C PHE A 8 -17.30 -4.01 1.09
N LYS A 9 -17.49 -3.07 0.15
CA LYS A 9 -18.53 -3.14 -0.87
C LYS A 9 -17.90 -3.09 -2.26
N ALA A 10 -18.01 -4.19 -3.00
CA ALA A 10 -17.41 -4.34 -4.33
C ALA A 10 -18.11 -3.55 -5.44
N VAL A 11 -19.37 -3.14 -5.24
CA VAL A 11 -20.24 -2.63 -6.32
C VAL A 11 -19.95 -1.16 -6.66
N ASP A 12 -19.37 -0.43 -5.73
CA ASP A 12 -19.08 1.00 -5.86
C ASP A 12 -17.56 1.20 -5.94
N GLY A 13 -17.05 1.44 -7.15
CA GLY A 13 -15.61 1.36 -7.43
C GLY A 13 -14.76 2.41 -6.72
N GLU A 14 -15.31 3.60 -6.51
CA GLU A 14 -14.64 4.65 -5.75
C GLU A 14 -14.61 4.29 -4.26
N SER A 15 -15.76 3.88 -3.71
CA SER A 15 -15.86 3.37 -2.33
C SER A 15 -14.89 2.20 -2.07
N CYS A 16 -14.75 1.28 -3.03
CA CYS A 16 -13.79 0.19 -2.96
C CYS A 16 -12.35 0.69 -2.85
N SER A 17 -11.95 1.62 -3.73
CA SER A 17 -10.59 2.18 -3.73
C SER A 17 -10.30 2.94 -2.44
N ASN A 18 -11.25 3.73 -1.96
CA ASN A 18 -11.17 4.46 -0.69
C ASN A 18 -11.06 3.53 0.51
N THR A 19 -11.79 2.41 0.50
CA THR A 19 -11.70 1.39 1.56
C THR A 19 -10.29 0.78 1.61
N PHE A 20 -9.73 0.38 0.47
CA PHE A 20 -8.35 -0.11 0.41
C PHE A 20 -7.34 0.96 0.84
N ARG A 21 -7.54 2.23 0.43
CA ARG A 21 -6.67 3.34 0.80
C ARG A 21 -6.64 3.56 2.31
N LEU A 22 -7.81 3.58 2.95
CA LEU A 22 -7.95 3.67 4.40
C LEU A 22 -7.19 2.53 5.09
N VAL A 23 -7.43 1.29 4.66
CA VAL A 23 -6.81 0.08 5.21
C VAL A 23 -5.29 0.10 5.08
N ASN A 24 -4.77 0.41 3.90
CA ASN A 24 -3.33 0.47 3.64
C ASN A 24 -2.66 1.58 4.45
N ASN A 25 -3.30 2.75 4.61
CA ASN A 25 -2.79 3.82 5.47
C ASN A 25 -2.62 3.33 6.92
N PHE A 26 -3.56 2.53 7.44
CA PHE A 26 -3.44 1.97 8.79
C PHE A 26 -2.41 0.85 8.91
N VAL A 27 -2.30 -0.01 7.90
CA VAL A 27 -1.23 -1.03 7.84
C VAL A 27 0.14 -0.33 7.88
N GLU A 28 0.33 0.73 7.09
CA GLU A 28 1.58 1.51 7.07
C GLU A 28 1.83 2.29 8.36
N ALA A 29 0.77 2.73 9.05
CA ALA A 29 0.87 3.37 10.36
C ALA A 29 1.11 2.38 11.52
N GLY A 30 1.26 1.08 11.23
CA GLY A 30 1.58 0.05 12.21
C GLY A 30 0.37 -0.46 13.00
N PHE A 31 -0.86 -0.17 12.55
CA PHE A 31 -2.06 -0.73 13.18
C PHE A 31 -2.17 -2.23 12.89
N THR A 32 -2.78 -2.96 13.81
CA THR A 32 -3.18 -4.34 13.53
C THR A 32 -4.43 -4.30 12.66
N VAL A 33 -4.25 -4.63 11.38
CA VAL A 33 -5.34 -4.66 10.40
C VAL A 33 -5.51 -6.08 9.89
N GLY A 34 -6.75 -6.54 9.82
CA GLY A 34 -7.10 -7.88 9.37
C GLY A 34 -8.16 -7.87 8.27
N ARG A 35 -8.20 -8.95 7.50
CA ARG A 35 -9.27 -9.23 6.54
C ARG A 35 -10.12 -10.39 7.05
N PHE A 36 -11.43 -10.23 7.05
CA PHE A 36 -12.35 -11.32 7.36
C PHE A 36 -12.46 -12.27 6.16
N ILE A 37 -11.73 -13.39 6.24
CA ILE A 37 -11.57 -14.35 5.13
C ILE A 37 -12.59 -15.49 5.15
N THR A 38 -13.45 -15.57 6.16
CA THR A 38 -14.45 -16.63 6.25
C THR A 38 -15.50 -16.45 5.15
N LEU A 39 -15.68 -17.46 4.29
CA LEU A 39 -16.57 -17.40 3.13
C LEU A 39 -18.07 -17.40 3.48
N ARG A 40 -18.41 -17.59 4.77
CA ARG A 40 -19.76 -17.53 5.31
C ARG A 40 -19.80 -16.47 6.41
N SER A 41 -20.89 -15.71 6.46
CA SER A 41 -21.12 -14.80 7.58
C SER A 41 -21.21 -15.59 8.88
N VAL A 42 -20.53 -15.12 9.91
CA VAL A 42 -20.60 -15.71 11.25
C VAL A 42 -21.67 -14.94 12.00
N LYS A 43 -22.77 -15.64 12.36
CA LYS A 43 -23.89 -15.04 13.11
C LYS A 43 -23.37 -14.33 14.37
N GLY A 44 -23.89 -13.13 14.62
CA GLY A 44 -23.54 -12.33 15.80
C GLY A 44 -22.31 -11.43 15.65
N THR A 45 -21.43 -11.65 14.66
CA THR A 45 -20.24 -10.81 14.47
C THR A 45 -20.53 -9.51 13.71
N GLY A 46 -21.57 -9.49 12.87
CA GLY A 46 -21.85 -8.36 11.95
C GLY A 46 -20.84 -8.23 10.80
N LEU A 47 -19.90 -9.18 10.66
CA LEU A 47 -18.91 -9.22 9.58
C LEU A 47 -19.46 -9.98 8.36
N GLN A 48 -19.14 -9.46 7.18
CA GLN A 48 -19.38 -10.10 5.90
C GLN A 48 -18.06 -10.56 5.25
N PRO A 49 -18.06 -11.60 4.40
CA PRO A 49 -16.86 -12.04 3.70
C PRO A 49 -16.20 -10.88 2.95
N GLY A 50 -14.95 -10.60 3.30
CA GLY A 50 -14.21 -9.46 2.77
C GLY A 50 -14.37 -8.17 3.57
N ASP A 51 -15.06 -8.10 4.70
CA ASP A 51 -14.91 -6.92 5.57
C ASP A 51 -13.45 -6.84 6.08
N PHE A 52 -12.95 -5.62 6.30
CA PHE A 52 -11.70 -5.43 7.05
C PHE A 52 -12.01 -5.15 8.52
N VAL A 53 -11.01 -5.39 9.37
CA VAL A 53 -11.05 -4.99 10.77
C VAL A 53 -9.76 -4.29 11.17
N ILE A 54 -9.88 -3.29 12.03
CA ILE A 54 -8.76 -2.53 12.58
C ILE A 54 -8.81 -2.64 14.10
N GLY A 55 -7.69 -3.06 14.70
CA GLY A 55 -7.51 -3.13 16.14
C GLY A 55 -6.99 -1.80 16.68
N ILE A 56 -7.58 -1.35 17.79
CA ILE A 56 -7.30 -0.07 18.44
C ILE A 56 -6.97 -0.30 19.92
N ASP A 57 -5.85 0.22 20.38
CA ASP A 57 -5.41 0.04 21.77
C ASP A 57 -5.65 1.24 22.68
N ASP A 58 -5.88 2.43 22.11
CA ASP A 58 -6.01 3.69 22.84
C ASP A 58 -7.12 4.61 22.27
N HIS A 59 -7.53 5.61 23.04
CA HIS A 59 -8.61 6.54 22.67
C HIS A 59 -8.22 7.51 21.55
N TYR A 60 -6.93 7.87 21.42
CA TYR A 60 -6.47 8.77 20.37
C TYR A 60 -6.57 8.11 18.99
N SER A 61 -6.18 6.85 18.91
CA SER A 61 -6.32 5.99 17.75
C SER A 61 -7.78 5.88 17.28
N GLU A 62 -8.74 5.92 18.21
CA GLU A 62 -10.17 5.93 17.89
C GLU A 62 -10.56 7.22 17.15
N HIS A 63 -10.10 8.40 17.60
CA HIS A 63 -10.32 9.66 16.87
C HIS A 63 -9.65 9.65 15.50
N LEU A 64 -8.36 9.27 15.44
CA LEU A 64 -7.63 9.20 14.18
C LEU A 64 -8.34 8.31 13.15
N ILE A 65 -8.84 7.15 13.58
CA ILE A 65 -9.53 6.22 12.70
C ILE A 65 -10.85 6.79 12.19
N ASN A 66 -11.63 7.47 13.04
CA ASN A 66 -12.86 8.14 12.61
C ASN A 66 -12.58 9.31 11.65
N ASP A 67 -11.60 10.16 11.94
CA ASP A 67 -11.24 11.30 11.09
C ASP A 67 -10.74 10.84 9.72
N THR A 68 -9.85 9.85 9.69
CA THR A 68 -9.32 9.30 8.43
C THR A 68 -10.42 8.58 7.65
N ALA A 69 -11.31 7.84 8.33
CA ALA A 69 -12.43 7.19 7.67
C ALA A 69 -13.41 8.21 7.06
N ALA A 70 -13.67 9.32 7.75
CA ALA A 70 -14.47 10.42 7.22
C ALA A 70 -13.81 11.10 6.02
N GLU A 71 -12.48 11.31 6.04
CA GLU A 71 -11.70 11.87 4.92
C GLU A 71 -11.83 11.03 3.64
N HIS A 72 -11.86 9.70 3.77
CA HIS A 72 -12.01 8.78 2.63
C HIS A 72 -13.47 8.40 2.35
N GLU A 73 -14.44 9.01 3.04
CA GLU A 73 -15.87 8.70 2.91
C GLU A 73 -16.21 7.22 3.17
N VAL A 74 -15.49 6.58 4.10
CA VAL A 74 -15.66 5.18 4.45
C VAL A 74 -16.37 5.07 5.80
N GLU A 75 -17.53 4.41 5.83
CA GLU A 75 -18.23 4.10 7.08
C GLU A 75 -17.45 3.06 7.89
N ILE A 76 -17.26 3.28 9.19
CA ILE A 76 -16.67 2.30 10.10
C ILE A 76 -17.58 2.04 11.30
N LYS A 77 -17.50 0.83 11.87
CA LYS A 77 -18.37 0.42 13.00
C LYS A 77 -17.58 -0.29 14.08
N SER A 78 -17.73 0.17 15.32
CA SER A 78 -17.19 -0.54 16.49
C SER A 78 -17.83 -1.93 16.63
N LEU A 79 -17.00 -2.93 16.88
CA LEU A 79 -17.41 -4.32 17.14
C LEU A 79 -17.47 -4.56 18.65
N LYS A 80 -18.64 -5.00 19.15
CA LYS A 80 -18.86 -5.26 20.58
C LYS A 80 -18.03 -6.43 21.11
N SER A 81 -17.85 -7.46 20.29
CA SER A 81 -17.06 -8.66 20.59
C SER A 81 -16.48 -9.19 19.30
N PHE A 82 -15.19 -9.51 19.29
CA PHE A 82 -14.50 -9.99 18.10
C PHE A 82 -13.38 -10.95 18.48
N ASP A 83 -13.31 -12.08 17.78
CA ASP A 83 -12.24 -13.07 17.91
C ASP A 83 -11.19 -12.82 16.81
N PRO A 84 -9.97 -12.38 17.14
CA PRO A 84 -8.92 -12.17 16.15
C PRO A 84 -8.52 -13.43 15.37
N GLY A 85 -8.84 -14.63 15.86
CA GLY A 85 -8.52 -15.89 15.16
C GLY A 85 -9.27 -16.11 13.84
N ILE A 86 -10.25 -15.28 13.51
CA ILE A 86 -11.10 -15.42 12.31
C ILE A 86 -10.73 -14.47 11.16
N ILE A 87 -9.68 -13.65 11.35
CA ILE A 87 -9.12 -12.77 10.32
C ILE A 87 -7.74 -13.26 9.91
N ALA A 88 -7.33 -12.84 8.72
CA ALA A 88 -5.94 -12.89 8.32
C ALA A 88 -5.33 -11.51 8.47
N THR A 89 -4.22 -11.41 9.21
CA THR A 89 -3.51 -10.15 9.40
C THR A 89 -2.93 -9.68 8.07
N LEU A 90 -3.02 -8.38 7.82
CA LEU A 90 -2.54 -7.75 6.60
C LEU A 90 -1.16 -7.12 6.84
N SER A 91 -0.36 -7.13 5.78
CA SER A 91 0.90 -6.42 5.68
C SER A 91 0.98 -5.71 4.33
N SER A 92 1.71 -4.60 4.25
CA SER A 92 1.88 -3.85 3.01
C SER A 92 2.83 -4.59 2.06
N PRO A 93 2.34 -5.14 0.92
CA PRO A 93 3.17 -5.95 0.02
C PRO A 93 4.19 -5.08 -0.73
N LEU A 94 5.37 -5.62 -1.00
CA LEU A 94 6.30 -5.02 -1.97
C LEU A 94 5.92 -5.47 -3.39
N ILE A 95 5.58 -4.51 -4.23
CA ILE A 95 5.04 -4.74 -5.57
C ILE A 95 6.07 -4.34 -6.61
N GLY A 96 6.44 -5.25 -7.49
CA GLY A 96 7.15 -4.95 -8.73
C GLY A 96 6.17 -4.84 -9.90
N VAL A 97 6.26 -3.76 -10.67
CA VAL A 97 5.47 -3.57 -11.90
C VAL A 97 6.43 -3.55 -13.07
N TYR A 98 6.30 -4.52 -13.98
CA TYR A 98 7.08 -4.53 -15.21
C TYR A 98 6.62 -3.41 -16.15
N CYS A 99 7.55 -2.56 -16.55
CA CYS A 99 7.37 -1.44 -17.48
C CYS A 99 8.44 -1.42 -18.58
N GLY A 100 9.06 -2.58 -18.83
CA GLY A 100 10.06 -2.75 -19.88
C GLY A 100 9.46 -2.87 -21.28
N GLU A 101 10.26 -3.39 -22.22
CA GLU A 101 9.85 -3.53 -23.60
C GLU A 101 8.56 -4.36 -23.74
N GLY A 102 7.65 -3.87 -24.60
CA GLY A 102 6.35 -4.46 -24.87
C GLY A 102 5.24 -4.03 -23.91
N ALA A 103 5.55 -3.47 -22.74
CA ALA A 103 4.54 -2.83 -21.89
C ALA A 103 4.06 -1.52 -22.53
N GLU A 104 2.75 -1.24 -22.46
CA GLU A 104 2.21 0.03 -22.94
C GLU A 104 2.16 1.05 -21.82
N LEU A 105 2.68 2.26 -22.07
CA LEU A 105 2.82 3.30 -21.05
C LEU A 105 1.47 3.70 -20.43
N SER A 106 0.40 3.79 -21.23
CA SER A 106 -0.96 4.10 -20.78
C SER A 106 -1.45 3.10 -19.73
N TYR A 107 -1.33 1.80 -20.01
CA TYR A 107 -1.73 0.74 -19.07
C TYR A 107 -0.84 0.68 -17.83
N VAL A 108 0.45 0.97 -17.96
CA VAL A 108 1.34 1.10 -16.78
C VAL A 108 0.92 2.27 -15.90
N GLN A 109 0.56 3.41 -16.50
CA GLN A 109 0.04 4.58 -15.78
C GLN A 109 -1.27 4.25 -15.06
N ASP A 110 -2.26 3.69 -15.77
CA ASP A 110 -3.54 3.28 -15.18
C ASP A 110 -3.35 2.31 -14.00
N LEU A 111 -2.43 1.35 -14.15
CA LEU A 111 -2.09 0.40 -13.08
C LEU A 111 -1.48 1.10 -11.87
N VAL A 112 -0.48 1.96 -12.07
CA VAL A 112 0.17 2.69 -10.96
C VAL A 112 -0.82 3.63 -10.27
N GLU A 113 -1.67 4.31 -11.03
CA GLU A 113 -2.73 5.17 -10.50
C GLU A 113 -3.77 4.35 -9.72
N ALA A 114 -4.19 3.18 -10.21
CA ALA A 114 -5.10 2.30 -9.48
C ALA A 114 -4.47 1.82 -8.16
N LEU A 115 -3.20 1.41 -8.18
CA LEU A 115 -2.46 0.97 -6.99
C LEU A 115 -2.30 2.11 -5.97
N GLY A 116 -1.84 3.28 -6.41
CA GLY A 116 -1.70 4.46 -5.57
C GLY A 116 -3.04 4.96 -5.04
N GLY A 117 -4.08 4.92 -5.88
CA GLY A 117 -5.46 5.22 -5.52
C GLY A 117 -6.02 4.28 -4.45
N MET A 118 -5.58 3.02 -4.41
CA MET A 118 -5.87 2.06 -3.34
C MET A 118 -4.92 2.16 -2.14
N GLY A 119 -3.98 3.11 -2.12
CA GLY A 119 -3.03 3.31 -1.03
C GLY A 119 -1.85 2.34 -0.99
N PHE A 120 -1.60 1.57 -2.06
CA PHE A 120 -0.37 0.77 -2.15
C PHE A 120 0.81 1.67 -2.55
N ARG A 121 1.76 1.90 -1.63
CA ARG A 121 2.88 2.84 -1.87
C ARG A 121 4.21 2.18 -2.17
N ARG A 122 4.35 0.89 -1.86
CA ARG A 122 5.60 0.11 -2.01
C ARG A 122 5.70 -0.49 -3.41
N ILE A 123 5.81 0.38 -4.42
CA ILE A 123 5.84 0.02 -5.84
C ILE A 123 7.24 0.25 -6.40
N SER A 124 7.80 -0.77 -7.05
CA SER A 124 9.04 -0.69 -7.83
C SER A 124 8.73 -0.87 -9.30
N LEU A 125 9.14 0.07 -10.14
CA LEU A 125 9.00 -0.03 -11.59
C LEU A 125 10.22 -0.77 -12.17
N LEU A 126 9.97 -1.83 -12.93
CA LEU A 126 10.99 -2.73 -13.45
C LEU A 126 11.06 -2.64 -14.98
N THR A 127 12.12 -2.02 -15.51
CA THR A 127 12.27 -1.77 -16.95
C THR A 127 12.91 -2.91 -17.73
N GLY A 128 13.45 -3.92 -17.04
CA GLY A 128 14.24 -4.99 -17.64
C GLY A 128 15.66 -4.53 -18.07
N PRO A 129 16.58 -5.48 -18.36
CA PRO A 129 16.45 -6.92 -18.09
C PRO A 129 16.38 -7.19 -16.58
N LEU A 130 15.56 -8.16 -16.18
CA LEU A 130 15.35 -8.48 -14.77
C LEU A 130 16.57 -9.20 -14.18
N THR A 131 16.97 -8.76 -12.99
CA THR A 131 18.06 -9.35 -12.21
C THR A 131 17.52 -10.10 -10.99
N PRO A 132 18.31 -11.00 -10.36
CA PRO A 132 17.91 -11.61 -9.10
C PRO A 132 17.61 -10.58 -8.00
N GLY A 133 18.31 -9.44 -8.01
CA GLY A 133 18.12 -8.34 -7.06
C GLY A 133 16.72 -7.74 -7.14
N ASP A 134 16.21 -7.57 -8.36
CA ASP A 134 14.89 -6.98 -8.62
C ASP A 134 13.75 -7.79 -8.01
N LEU A 135 13.90 -9.12 -7.96
CA LEU A 135 12.86 -10.03 -7.47
C LEU A 135 13.05 -10.47 -6.01
N SER A 136 14.26 -10.33 -5.46
CA SER A 136 14.69 -10.92 -4.17
C SER A 136 13.86 -10.52 -2.95
N ASN A 137 13.12 -9.41 -3.01
CA ASN A 137 12.31 -8.90 -1.90
C ASN A 137 10.85 -8.64 -2.27
N LEU A 138 10.45 -8.94 -3.52
CA LEU A 138 9.08 -8.69 -3.95
C LEU A 138 8.14 -9.71 -3.33
N ASP A 139 6.95 -9.26 -2.97
CA ASP A 139 5.83 -10.13 -2.66
C ASP A 139 5.04 -10.45 -3.93
N VAL A 140 4.89 -9.44 -4.79
CA VAL A 140 4.09 -9.47 -6.01
C VAL A 140 4.88 -8.93 -7.20
N LEU A 141 4.80 -9.62 -8.33
CA LEU A 141 5.28 -9.17 -9.64
C LEU A 141 4.09 -9.04 -10.58
N ILE A 142 3.89 -7.84 -11.16
CA ILE A 142 2.78 -7.54 -12.05
C ILE A 142 3.30 -7.26 -13.46
N PHE A 143 2.70 -7.94 -14.44
CA PHE A 143 2.81 -7.59 -15.86
C PHE A 143 1.46 -7.05 -16.34
N GLY A 144 1.44 -5.79 -16.76
CA GLY A 144 0.25 -5.10 -17.25
C GLY A 144 -0.08 -5.37 -18.73
N GLY A 145 -0.95 -4.54 -19.28
CA GLY A 145 -1.30 -4.55 -20.70
C GLY A 145 -0.17 -4.10 -21.64
N GLY A 146 -0.34 -4.38 -22.92
CA GLY A 146 0.61 -4.02 -23.99
C GLY A 146 0.67 -5.06 -25.10
N ASP A 147 1.86 -5.25 -25.68
CA ASP A 147 2.10 -6.25 -26.71
C ASP A 147 2.77 -7.49 -26.11
N SER A 148 1.96 -8.51 -25.81
CA SER A 148 2.43 -9.78 -25.26
C SER A 148 3.54 -10.46 -26.09
N PHE A 149 3.54 -10.33 -27.43
CA PHE A 149 4.60 -10.93 -28.24
C PHE A 149 5.90 -10.14 -28.13
N ARG A 150 5.80 -8.82 -28.03
CA ARG A 150 6.96 -7.96 -27.80
C ARG A 150 7.57 -8.20 -26.42
N ILE A 151 6.74 -8.34 -25.38
CA ILE A 151 7.21 -8.69 -24.02
C ILE A 151 7.92 -10.06 -24.04
N LEU A 152 7.30 -11.08 -24.66
CA LEU A 152 7.92 -12.42 -24.73
C LEU A 152 9.26 -12.43 -25.49
N ARG A 153 9.41 -11.58 -26.50
CA ARG A 153 10.67 -11.44 -27.26
C ARG A 153 11.75 -10.68 -26.48
N SER A 154 11.37 -9.78 -25.58
CA SER A 154 12.34 -9.01 -24.79
C SER A 154 12.88 -9.80 -23.61
N ILE A 155 12.06 -10.65 -22.99
CA ILE A 155 12.46 -11.50 -21.86
C ILE A 155 13.46 -12.56 -22.34
N GLN A 156 14.67 -12.56 -21.76
CA GLN A 156 15.66 -13.60 -22.02
C GLN A 156 15.38 -14.89 -21.24
N PRO A 157 15.91 -16.06 -21.66
CA PRO A 157 15.69 -17.32 -20.93
C PRO A 157 16.09 -17.28 -19.46
N ASP A 158 17.15 -16.55 -19.10
CA ASP A 158 17.56 -16.38 -17.70
C ASP A 158 16.55 -15.54 -16.90
N GLU A 159 16.01 -14.47 -17.49
CA GLU A 159 14.96 -13.66 -16.86
C GLU A 159 13.67 -14.47 -16.65
N ALA A 160 13.29 -15.26 -17.64
CA ALA A 160 12.16 -16.17 -17.54
C ALA A 160 12.33 -17.19 -16.41
N ARG A 161 13.53 -17.78 -16.27
CA ARG A 161 13.88 -18.64 -15.12
C ARG A 161 13.82 -17.90 -13.79
N LEU A 162 14.21 -16.62 -13.74
CA LEU A 162 14.09 -15.80 -12.53
C LEU A 162 12.63 -15.59 -12.13
N ILE A 163 11.76 -15.23 -13.08
CA ILE A 163 10.31 -15.08 -12.85
C ILE A 163 9.71 -16.41 -12.37
N ARG A 164 10.07 -17.53 -13.02
CA ARG A 164 9.63 -18.86 -12.61
C ARG A 164 10.02 -19.17 -11.16
N ARG A 165 11.30 -18.99 -10.81
CA ARG A 165 11.82 -19.20 -9.45
C ARG A 165 11.16 -18.28 -8.42
N PHE A 166 10.87 -17.03 -8.80
CA PHE A 166 10.13 -16.10 -7.94
C PHE A 166 8.76 -16.68 -7.58
N VAL A 167 8.01 -17.20 -8.54
CA VAL A 167 6.72 -17.86 -8.25
C VAL A 167 6.93 -19.14 -7.45
N GLU A 168 7.83 -20.02 -7.86
CA GLU A 168 8.10 -21.30 -7.17
C GLU A 168 8.44 -21.12 -5.68
N SER A 169 9.19 -20.06 -5.36
CA SER A 169 9.62 -19.71 -3.99
C SER A 169 8.55 -19.00 -3.15
N GLY A 170 7.34 -18.80 -3.69
CA GLY A 170 6.22 -18.22 -2.94
C GLY A 170 5.78 -16.84 -3.40
N GLY A 171 6.42 -16.27 -4.43
CA GLY A 171 6.01 -15.02 -5.04
C GLY A 171 4.63 -15.11 -5.71
N ILE A 172 3.99 -13.96 -5.89
CA ILE A 172 2.71 -13.85 -6.59
C ILE A 172 2.95 -13.19 -7.93
N TYR A 173 2.66 -13.90 -9.02
CA TYR A 173 2.60 -13.33 -10.35
C TYR A 173 1.17 -12.86 -10.65
N ILE A 174 1.03 -11.61 -11.09
CA ILE A 174 -0.24 -11.06 -11.61
C ILE A 174 -0.03 -10.66 -13.07
N GLY A 175 -0.74 -11.30 -13.98
CA GLY A 175 -0.78 -10.92 -15.39
C GLY A 175 -2.10 -10.26 -15.72
N ILE A 176 -2.07 -9.08 -16.36
CA ILE A 176 -3.25 -8.37 -16.83
C ILE A 176 -3.18 -8.18 -18.33
N CYS A 177 -4.26 -8.50 -19.05
CA CYS A 177 -4.35 -8.38 -20.51
C CYS A 177 -3.17 -9.11 -21.21
N ALA A 178 -2.20 -8.38 -21.75
CA ALA A 178 -0.99 -8.97 -22.36
C ALA A 178 -0.14 -9.75 -21.35
N GLY A 179 0.03 -9.23 -20.12
CA GLY A 179 0.75 -9.91 -19.06
C GLY A 179 0.11 -11.23 -18.63
N ALA A 180 -1.20 -11.41 -18.88
CA ALA A 180 -1.89 -12.67 -18.62
C ALA A 180 -1.45 -13.79 -19.57
N MET A 181 -0.86 -13.47 -20.73
CA MET A 181 -0.43 -14.45 -21.72
C MET A 181 0.95 -15.05 -21.44
N LEU A 182 1.81 -14.35 -20.72
CA LEU A 182 3.19 -14.79 -20.52
C LEU A 182 3.27 -16.15 -19.83
N PRO A 183 2.51 -16.42 -18.75
CA PRO A 183 2.62 -17.69 -18.06
C PRO A 183 1.79 -18.84 -18.71
N VAL A 184 1.16 -18.57 -19.86
CA VAL A 184 0.25 -19.53 -20.50
C VAL A 184 1.03 -20.58 -21.28
N LYS A 185 0.71 -21.85 -21.01
CA LYS A 185 1.06 -22.99 -21.83
C LYS A 185 -0.08 -23.26 -22.81
N PRO A 186 0.04 -22.90 -24.10
CA PRO A 186 -1.00 -23.18 -25.08
C PRO A 186 -1.14 -24.69 -25.27
N VAL A 187 -2.36 -25.21 -25.27
CA VAL A 187 -2.61 -26.64 -25.53
C VAL A 187 -3.19 -26.91 -26.93
N ASN A 188 -3.69 -25.88 -27.60
CA ASN A 188 -4.34 -25.97 -28.92
C ASN A 188 -3.42 -25.56 -30.08
N ILE A 189 -2.23 -25.04 -29.79
CA ILE A 189 -1.24 -24.60 -30.78
C ILE A 189 0.13 -25.06 -30.31
N LEU A 190 0.91 -25.63 -31.23
CA LEU A 190 2.27 -26.08 -30.95
C LEU A 190 3.21 -24.89 -30.74
N ASP A 191 4.12 -24.99 -29.77
CA ASP A 191 5.12 -23.94 -29.47
C ASP A 191 5.94 -23.54 -30.69
N ALA A 192 6.26 -24.50 -31.57
CA ALA A 192 6.99 -24.26 -32.81
C ALA A 192 6.30 -23.25 -33.73
N ALA A 193 4.96 -23.16 -33.71
CA ALA A 193 4.20 -22.22 -34.53
C ALA A 193 4.48 -20.75 -34.15
N TYR A 194 4.91 -20.50 -32.91
CA TYR A 194 5.28 -19.16 -32.42
C TYR A 194 6.71 -18.76 -32.80
N GLY A 195 7.44 -19.59 -33.56
CA GLY A 195 8.78 -19.28 -34.07
C GLY A 195 9.91 -19.50 -33.07
N GLY A 196 9.73 -20.38 -32.07
CA GLY A 196 10.82 -20.80 -31.17
C GLY A 196 11.21 -19.78 -30.10
N LEU A 197 10.24 -19.32 -29.30
CA LEU A 197 10.49 -18.46 -28.14
C LEU A 197 11.03 -19.26 -26.94
N GLU A 198 12.35 -19.51 -26.90
CA GLU A 198 12.98 -20.31 -25.84
C GLU A 198 12.63 -19.83 -24.42
N ALA A 199 12.64 -18.51 -24.19
CA ALA A 199 12.29 -17.92 -22.90
C ALA A 199 10.84 -18.19 -22.50
N TRP A 200 9.94 -18.31 -23.46
CA TRP A 200 8.53 -18.57 -23.16
C TRP A 200 8.32 -19.98 -22.60
N GLY A 201 9.07 -20.97 -23.07
CA GLY A 201 9.02 -22.34 -22.55
C GLY A 201 9.27 -22.44 -21.04
N GLU A 202 10.08 -21.54 -20.49
CA GLU A 202 10.34 -21.44 -19.04
C GLU A 202 9.15 -20.84 -18.26
N LEU A 203 8.31 -20.05 -18.93
CA LEU A 203 7.11 -19.41 -18.37
C LEU A 203 5.82 -20.18 -18.64
N GLN A 204 5.85 -21.34 -19.31
CA GLN A 204 4.64 -22.12 -19.57
C GLN A 204 4.12 -22.83 -18.30
N LEU A 205 3.48 -22.08 -17.41
CA LEU A 205 3.10 -22.51 -16.05
C LEU A 205 1.61 -22.85 -15.91
N VAL A 206 0.75 -22.33 -16.80
CA VAL A 206 -0.71 -22.51 -16.74
C VAL A 206 -1.26 -22.98 -18.08
N GLU A 207 -1.80 -24.20 -18.11
CA GLU A 207 -2.40 -24.78 -19.32
C GLU A 207 -3.74 -24.13 -19.68
N CYS A 208 -3.78 -23.53 -20.87
CA CYS A 208 -4.96 -22.88 -21.43
C CYS A 208 -5.11 -23.17 -22.93
N GLU A 209 -6.33 -23.14 -23.43
CA GLU A 209 -6.61 -22.88 -24.84
C GLU A 209 -6.46 -21.37 -25.09
N VAL A 210 -5.73 -20.98 -26.13
CA VAL A 210 -5.66 -19.58 -26.57
C VAL A 210 -6.67 -19.40 -27.70
N LEU A 211 -7.85 -18.87 -27.37
CA LEU A 211 -9.00 -18.74 -28.28
C LEU A 211 -8.80 -17.65 -29.34
N SER A 212 -7.94 -16.69 -29.03
CA SER A 212 -7.56 -15.60 -29.92
C SER A 212 -6.55 -15.99 -30.99
N ASP A 213 -5.85 -17.10 -30.83
CA ASP A 213 -4.74 -17.49 -31.71
C ASP A 213 -5.19 -18.53 -32.75
N SER A 214 -4.62 -18.44 -33.95
CA SER A 214 -4.84 -19.37 -35.06
C SER A 214 -3.59 -19.46 -35.94
N THR A 215 -3.30 -20.64 -36.48
CA THR A 215 -2.26 -20.83 -37.51
C THR A 215 -2.81 -20.75 -38.93
N SER A 216 -4.12 -20.90 -39.10
CA SER A 216 -4.82 -20.70 -40.37
C SER A 216 -5.31 -19.26 -40.52
N GLU A 217 -5.29 -18.76 -41.75
CA GLU A 217 -5.94 -17.49 -42.06
C GLU A 217 -7.46 -17.61 -41.87
N PRO A 218 -8.09 -16.68 -41.15
CA PRO A 218 -9.53 -16.69 -40.95
C PRO A 218 -10.26 -16.42 -42.26
N GLN A 219 -11.41 -17.07 -42.44
CA GLN A 219 -12.29 -16.90 -43.62
C GLN A 219 -13.16 -15.64 -43.55
N TRP A 220 -12.83 -14.73 -42.63
CA TRP A 220 -13.57 -13.51 -42.34
C TRP A 220 -12.60 -12.35 -42.13
N PRO A 221 -13.04 -11.10 -42.35
CA PRO A 221 -12.18 -9.94 -42.18
C PRO A 221 -11.68 -9.82 -40.73
N VAL A 222 -10.44 -9.41 -40.56
CA VAL A 222 -9.82 -9.16 -39.26
C VAL A 222 -9.40 -7.70 -39.21
N PHE A 223 -10.00 -6.94 -38.30
CA PHE A 223 -9.75 -5.52 -38.12
C PHE A 223 -8.68 -5.25 -37.05
N SER A 224 -8.51 -6.17 -36.10
CA SER A 224 -7.49 -6.09 -35.05
C SER A 224 -6.76 -7.41 -34.85
N SER A 225 -5.46 -7.42 -35.18
CA SER A 225 -4.59 -8.58 -34.97
C SER A 225 -3.12 -8.24 -34.82
N ARG A 226 -2.35 -9.25 -34.40
CA ARG A 226 -0.89 -9.30 -34.38
C ARG A 226 -0.43 -10.66 -34.87
N LYS A 227 0.73 -10.72 -35.53
CA LYS A 227 1.31 -11.97 -36.04
C LYS A 227 2.65 -12.25 -35.37
N LEU A 228 2.86 -13.51 -34.96
CA LEU A 228 4.13 -14.01 -34.45
C LEU A 228 4.37 -15.40 -35.04
N GLY A 229 5.41 -15.54 -35.86
CA GLY A 229 5.65 -16.78 -36.60
C GLY A 229 4.46 -17.11 -37.51
N GLU A 230 3.92 -18.30 -37.37
CA GLU A 230 2.72 -18.77 -38.07
C GLU A 230 1.42 -18.38 -37.35
N VAL A 231 1.51 -17.90 -36.10
CA VAL A 231 0.35 -17.58 -35.28
C VAL A 231 -0.17 -16.17 -35.57
N LEU A 232 -1.44 -16.09 -35.93
CA LEU A 232 -2.24 -14.87 -35.97
C LEU A 232 -3.08 -14.77 -34.68
N ARG A 233 -2.79 -13.76 -33.85
CA ARG A 233 -3.57 -13.40 -32.66
C ARG A 233 -4.60 -12.34 -33.03
N THR A 234 -5.87 -12.67 -32.83
CA THR A 234 -7.01 -11.78 -33.02
C THR A 234 -7.45 -11.15 -31.69
N TYR A 235 -7.91 -9.90 -31.73
CA TYR A 235 -8.46 -9.19 -30.57
C TYR A 235 -9.94 -8.95 -30.82
N PRO A 236 -10.83 -9.87 -30.37
CA PRO A 236 -12.19 -9.91 -30.88
C PRO A 236 -13.04 -8.71 -30.48
N VAL A 237 -12.80 -8.16 -29.28
CA VAL A 237 -13.62 -7.12 -28.67
C VAL A 237 -12.74 -6.12 -27.92
N LYS A 238 -13.07 -4.83 -28.03
CA LYS A 238 -12.58 -3.75 -27.17
C LYS A 238 -13.78 -3.02 -26.55
N GLY A 239 -13.94 -3.13 -25.23
CA GLY A 239 -15.07 -2.53 -24.52
C GLY A 239 -15.43 -3.26 -23.24
N LEU A 240 -16.63 -2.99 -22.69
CA LEU A 240 -17.09 -3.62 -21.46
C LEU A 240 -17.63 -5.03 -21.72
N VAL A 241 -17.23 -5.96 -20.85
CA VAL A 241 -17.73 -7.34 -20.85
C VAL A 241 -18.30 -7.68 -19.48
N LYS A 242 -19.35 -8.52 -19.46
CA LYS A 242 -19.91 -9.06 -18.22
C LYS A 242 -19.20 -10.35 -17.87
N SER A 243 -18.51 -10.34 -16.74
CA SER A 243 -17.78 -11.48 -16.20
C SER A 243 -18.53 -12.05 -14.99
N LYS A 244 -18.97 -13.30 -15.08
CA LYS A 244 -19.59 -14.01 -13.97
C LYS A 244 -18.54 -14.67 -13.11
N LEU A 245 -18.58 -14.39 -11.81
CA LEU A 245 -17.71 -15.04 -10.84
C LEU A 245 -18.22 -16.46 -10.57
N THR A 246 -17.43 -17.44 -10.96
CA THR A 246 -17.80 -18.87 -10.91
C THR A 246 -17.34 -19.55 -9.63
N ARG A 247 -16.38 -18.95 -8.91
CA ARG A 247 -15.81 -19.50 -7.68
C ARG A 247 -15.74 -18.43 -6.60
N LYS A 248 -16.19 -18.78 -5.39
CA LYS A 248 -15.94 -18.00 -4.18
C LYS A 248 -14.58 -18.40 -3.60
N GLY A 249 -13.74 -17.41 -3.29
CA GLY A 249 -12.48 -17.62 -2.59
C GLY A 249 -11.84 -16.31 -2.18
N LEU A 250 -10.60 -16.36 -1.72
CA LEU A 250 -9.85 -15.20 -1.25
C LEU A 250 -9.72 -14.10 -2.32
N LEU A 251 -9.61 -14.50 -3.59
CA LEU A 251 -9.54 -13.57 -4.73
C LEU A 251 -10.84 -12.80 -4.97
N THR A 252 -12.00 -13.37 -4.62
CA THR A 252 -13.33 -12.79 -4.88
C THR A 252 -14.03 -12.38 -3.58
N LEU A 253 -13.28 -12.12 -2.50
CA LEU A 253 -13.87 -11.68 -1.23
C LEU A 253 -14.62 -10.36 -1.41
N GLY A 254 -15.86 -10.31 -0.93
CA GLY A 254 -16.77 -9.18 -1.10
C GLY A 254 -17.48 -9.10 -2.45
N TYR A 255 -17.16 -9.99 -3.39
CA TYR A 255 -17.79 -10.02 -4.70
C TYR A 255 -18.79 -11.19 -4.81
N ALA A 256 -19.87 -10.96 -5.53
CA ALA A 256 -20.85 -11.98 -5.88
C ALA A 256 -21.47 -11.67 -7.25
N GLY A 257 -21.83 -12.72 -8.00
CA GLY A 257 -22.54 -12.57 -9.26
C GLY A 257 -21.64 -12.09 -10.41
N GLU A 258 -22.12 -11.11 -11.15
CA GLU A 258 -21.48 -10.58 -12.35
C GLU A 258 -20.74 -9.27 -12.05
N VAL A 259 -19.63 -9.06 -12.74
CA VAL A 259 -18.81 -7.86 -12.67
C VAL A 259 -18.53 -7.38 -14.10
N ALA A 260 -18.75 -6.10 -14.37
CA ALA A 260 -18.34 -5.50 -15.63
C ALA A 260 -16.82 -5.25 -15.63
N MET A 261 -16.13 -5.66 -16.70
CA MET A 261 -14.68 -5.50 -16.85
C MET A 261 -14.37 -4.88 -18.21
N PHE A 262 -13.44 -3.94 -18.29
CA PHE A 262 -12.96 -3.41 -19.56
C PHE A 262 -11.98 -4.40 -20.20
N HIS A 263 -12.26 -4.85 -21.42
CA HIS A 263 -11.49 -5.87 -22.13
C HIS A 263 -11.01 -5.35 -23.47
N THR A 264 -9.74 -5.60 -23.80
CA THR A 264 -9.11 -5.26 -25.10
C THR A 264 -8.11 -6.33 -25.56
N GLY A 265 -8.02 -7.43 -24.81
CA GLY A 265 -6.89 -8.35 -24.84
C GLY A 265 -7.17 -9.66 -25.58
N PRO A 266 -6.19 -10.58 -25.53
CA PRO A 266 -6.39 -11.94 -26.00
C PRO A 266 -7.31 -12.73 -25.07
N LEU A 267 -8.01 -13.71 -25.65
CA LEU A 267 -8.91 -14.61 -24.94
C LEU A 267 -8.22 -15.95 -24.67
N ILE A 268 -8.34 -16.42 -23.43
CA ILE A 268 -7.87 -17.73 -23.01
C ILE A 268 -8.96 -18.50 -22.27
N ARG A 269 -8.86 -19.82 -22.28
CA ARG A 269 -9.71 -20.73 -21.51
C ARG A 269 -8.83 -21.71 -20.74
N ALA A 270 -8.84 -21.64 -19.41
CA ALA A 270 -8.10 -22.60 -18.61
C ALA A 270 -8.66 -24.02 -18.79
N ILE A 271 -7.78 -25.00 -18.92
CA ILE A 271 -8.16 -26.41 -19.06
C ILE A 271 -8.75 -26.97 -17.77
N ASP A 272 -8.16 -26.61 -16.62
CA ASP A 272 -8.69 -26.99 -15.32
C ASP A 272 -9.75 -25.98 -14.85
N PRO A 273 -11.05 -26.35 -14.84
CA PRO A 273 -12.10 -25.44 -14.40
C PRO A 273 -11.98 -25.04 -12.93
N LYS A 274 -11.24 -25.79 -12.10
CA LYS A 274 -11.01 -25.42 -10.69
C LYS A 274 -10.13 -24.17 -10.57
N LYS A 275 -9.32 -23.87 -11.58
CA LYS A 275 -8.47 -22.67 -11.64
C LYS A 275 -9.24 -21.42 -12.08
N VAL A 276 -10.47 -21.57 -12.58
CA VAL A 276 -11.27 -20.45 -13.11
C VAL A 276 -12.07 -19.80 -11.97
N PHE A 277 -11.89 -18.50 -11.81
CA PHE A 277 -12.66 -17.68 -10.85
C PHE A 277 -13.71 -16.81 -11.53
N GLY A 278 -13.50 -16.47 -12.80
CA GLY A 278 -14.43 -15.67 -13.60
C GLY A 278 -14.52 -16.18 -15.04
N ARG A 279 -15.71 -16.08 -15.63
CA ARG A 279 -15.96 -16.35 -17.06
C ARG A 279 -16.68 -15.18 -17.70
N ILE A 280 -16.32 -14.84 -18.93
CA ILE A 280 -17.06 -13.85 -19.71
C ILE A 280 -18.36 -14.50 -20.18
N GLU A 281 -19.50 -13.92 -19.80
CA GLU A 281 -20.84 -14.37 -20.19
C GLU A 281 -21.31 -13.63 -21.45
N SER A 282 -21.10 -12.31 -21.50
CA SER A 282 -21.55 -11.46 -22.60
C SER A 282 -20.70 -10.21 -22.78
N VAL A 283 -20.89 -9.56 -23.93
CA VAL A 283 -20.43 -8.18 -24.19
C VAL A 283 -21.54 -7.18 -23.89
N THR A 284 -21.21 -5.91 -23.68
CA THR A 284 -22.20 -4.81 -23.63
C THR A 284 -22.51 -4.29 -25.04
N GLU A 285 -23.46 -3.36 -25.17
CA GLU A 285 -23.82 -2.76 -26.46
C GLU A 285 -22.70 -1.86 -27.02
N ASP A 286 -21.98 -1.14 -26.14
CA ASP A 286 -20.90 -0.23 -26.51
C ASP A 286 -19.53 -0.94 -26.61
N VAL A 287 -19.40 -1.89 -27.52
CA VAL A 287 -18.12 -2.55 -27.80
C VAL A 287 -17.66 -2.37 -29.25
N GLU A 288 -16.36 -2.15 -29.41
CA GLU A 288 -15.68 -2.17 -30.70
C GLU A 288 -15.30 -3.61 -31.05
N TYR A 289 -15.69 -4.06 -32.25
CA TYR A 289 -15.41 -5.42 -32.71
C TYR A 289 -14.16 -5.46 -33.60
N GLY A 290 -13.17 -6.29 -33.21
CA GLY A 290 -11.95 -6.50 -34.01
C GLY A 290 -12.06 -7.60 -35.06
N ILE A 291 -13.16 -8.36 -35.06
CA ILE A 291 -13.59 -9.37 -36.04
C ILE A 291 -15.12 -9.29 -36.17
N PRO A 292 -15.81 -9.98 -37.11
CA PRO A 292 -17.27 -9.91 -37.21
C PRO A 292 -17.97 -10.23 -35.88
N CYS A 293 -19.03 -9.47 -35.57
CA CYS A 293 -19.73 -9.52 -34.29
C CYS A 293 -20.10 -10.95 -33.86
N GLU A 294 -20.70 -11.74 -34.74
CA GLU A 294 -21.10 -13.13 -34.46
C GLU A 294 -19.90 -13.99 -34.05
N GLU A 295 -18.75 -13.82 -34.71
CA GLU A 295 -17.53 -14.54 -34.39
C GLU A 295 -16.94 -14.08 -33.06
N ALA A 296 -16.93 -12.77 -32.81
CA ALA A 296 -16.44 -12.20 -31.57
C ALA A 296 -17.24 -12.70 -30.36
N VAL A 297 -18.58 -12.68 -30.44
CA VAL A 297 -19.49 -13.18 -29.40
C VAL A 297 -19.26 -14.68 -29.18
N ARG A 298 -19.14 -15.47 -30.25
CA ARG A 298 -18.88 -16.91 -30.17
C ARG A 298 -17.56 -17.22 -29.45
N LYS A 299 -16.49 -16.48 -29.76
CA LYS A 299 -15.16 -16.69 -29.15
C LYS A 299 -15.11 -16.23 -27.69
N ILE A 300 -15.77 -15.13 -27.36
CA ILE A 300 -15.68 -14.52 -26.03
C ILE A 300 -16.53 -15.24 -25.00
N GLN A 301 -17.66 -15.81 -25.40
CA GLN A 301 -18.56 -16.50 -24.49
C GLN A 301 -17.88 -17.73 -23.85
N GLY A 302 -17.85 -17.74 -22.52
CA GLY A 302 -17.22 -18.80 -21.73
C GLY A 302 -15.70 -18.72 -21.64
N ALA A 303 -15.06 -17.73 -22.27
CA ALA A 303 -13.64 -17.43 -22.07
C ALA A 303 -13.38 -17.13 -20.58
N SER A 304 -12.19 -17.48 -20.09
CA SER A 304 -11.82 -17.18 -18.71
C SER A 304 -11.50 -15.70 -18.58
N SER A 305 -12.12 -15.02 -17.61
CA SER A 305 -11.79 -13.63 -17.26
C SER A 305 -10.80 -13.54 -16.12
N ILE A 306 -10.87 -14.51 -15.19
CA ILE A 306 -10.01 -14.59 -14.01
C ILE A 306 -9.57 -16.04 -13.82
N ILE A 307 -8.25 -16.27 -13.82
CA ILE A 307 -7.64 -17.58 -13.53
C ILE A 307 -6.72 -17.42 -12.33
N MET A 308 -6.73 -18.40 -11.43
CA MET A 308 -5.74 -18.52 -10.35
C MET A 308 -5.20 -19.94 -10.32
N ALA A 309 -3.88 -20.07 -10.42
CA ALA A 309 -3.16 -21.34 -10.32
C ALA A 309 -2.12 -21.27 -9.20
N GLU A 310 -1.85 -22.41 -8.55
CA GLU A 310 -0.73 -22.57 -7.64
C GLU A 310 0.45 -23.14 -8.43
N TYR A 311 1.66 -22.66 -8.14
CA TYR A 311 2.89 -23.15 -8.75
C TYR A 311 4.03 -23.09 -7.73
N GLY A 312 4.58 -24.25 -7.37
CA GLY A 312 5.47 -24.36 -6.21
C GLY A 312 4.77 -23.88 -4.95
N SER A 313 5.40 -22.94 -4.24
CA SER A 313 4.81 -22.30 -3.05
C SER A 313 4.06 -21.00 -3.37
N GLY A 314 4.10 -20.53 -4.62
CA GLY A 314 3.52 -19.26 -5.04
C GLY A 314 2.24 -19.42 -5.83
N ARG A 315 1.80 -18.30 -6.40
CA ARG A 315 0.52 -18.20 -7.12
C ARG A 315 0.66 -17.40 -8.40
N ILE A 316 -0.12 -17.78 -9.39
CA ILE A 316 -0.25 -17.11 -10.68
C ILE A 316 -1.70 -16.67 -10.83
N ILE A 317 -1.92 -15.39 -11.08
CA ILE A 317 -3.25 -14.79 -11.21
C ILE A 317 -3.31 -14.10 -12.56
N LEU A 318 -4.28 -14.49 -13.38
CA LEU A 318 -4.43 -13.98 -14.74
C LEU A 318 -5.77 -13.27 -14.84
N PHE A 319 -5.73 -11.98 -15.11
CA PHE A 319 -6.86 -11.16 -15.49
C PHE A 319 -6.79 -10.91 -16.99
N THR A 320 -7.69 -11.50 -17.78
CA THR A 320 -7.68 -11.28 -19.25
C THR A 320 -8.23 -9.91 -19.63
N SER A 321 -8.94 -9.28 -18.70
CA SER A 321 -9.47 -7.91 -18.80
C SER A 321 -8.72 -6.97 -17.85
N HIS A 322 -8.76 -5.67 -18.13
CA HIS A 322 -8.11 -4.63 -17.33
C HIS A 322 -8.88 -4.39 -16.03
N VAL A 323 -8.34 -4.88 -14.91
CA VAL A 323 -8.89 -4.72 -13.55
C VAL A 323 -8.49 -3.40 -12.89
N GLU A 324 -7.53 -2.70 -13.50
CA GLU A 324 -7.00 -1.40 -13.13
C GLU A 324 -7.79 -0.25 -13.77
N ASP A 325 -8.47 -0.53 -14.88
CA ASP A 325 -9.07 0.48 -15.76
C ASP A 325 -10.07 1.38 -15.03
N SER A 326 -9.96 2.68 -15.29
CA SER A 326 -10.79 3.72 -14.69
C SER A 326 -12.27 3.65 -15.08
N LYS A 327 -12.61 2.98 -16.20
CA LYS A 327 -13.99 2.72 -16.63
C LYS A 327 -14.67 1.62 -15.83
N THR A 328 -13.88 0.76 -15.15
CA THR A 328 -14.40 -0.31 -14.31
C THR A 328 -13.79 -0.27 -12.90
N PRO A 329 -13.97 0.83 -12.15
CA PRO A 329 -13.31 1.02 -10.86
C PRO A 329 -13.74 -0.04 -9.83
N ALA A 330 -14.93 -0.62 -9.98
CA ALA A 330 -15.43 -1.74 -9.16
C ALA A 330 -14.55 -2.99 -9.25
N THR A 331 -13.76 -3.16 -10.32
CA THR A 331 -12.85 -4.31 -10.48
C THR A 331 -11.54 -4.15 -9.71
N ARG A 332 -11.18 -2.93 -9.29
CA ARG A 332 -9.93 -2.66 -8.55
C ARG A 332 -9.85 -3.44 -7.24
N GLY A 333 -10.97 -3.73 -6.60
CA GLY A 333 -10.97 -4.57 -5.40
C GLY A 333 -10.61 -6.04 -5.66
N LEU A 334 -10.77 -6.56 -6.88
CA LEU A 334 -10.24 -7.87 -7.27
C LEU A 334 -8.71 -7.82 -7.34
N LEU A 335 -8.15 -6.74 -7.89
CA LEU A 335 -6.70 -6.50 -7.86
C LEU A 335 -6.20 -6.34 -6.42
N GLY A 336 -6.88 -5.56 -5.58
CA GLY A 336 -6.56 -5.43 -4.15
C GLY A 336 -6.60 -6.77 -3.40
N ASN A 337 -7.60 -7.62 -3.66
CA ASN A 337 -7.67 -8.97 -3.10
C ASN A 337 -6.48 -9.83 -3.56
N ALA A 338 -6.07 -9.73 -4.84
CA ALA A 338 -4.92 -10.44 -5.39
C ALA A 338 -3.61 -10.04 -4.70
N LEU A 339 -3.43 -8.75 -4.43
CA LEU A 339 -2.23 -8.21 -3.76
C LEU A 339 -2.08 -8.71 -2.32
N PHE A 340 -3.17 -8.91 -1.59
CA PHE A 340 -3.15 -9.45 -0.23
C PHE A 340 -3.08 -10.98 -0.14
N LEU A 341 -3.08 -11.71 -1.26
CA LEU A 341 -3.04 -13.18 -1.20
C LEU A 341 -1.80 -13.74 -0.48
N LYS A 342 -0.69 -13.00 -0.46
CA LYS A 342 0.54 -13.37 0.24
C LYS A 342 0.32 -13.36 1.76
N THR A 343 -0.44 -12.39 2.26
CA THR A 343 -0.66 -12.18 3.70
C THR A 343 -1.56 -13.27 4.29
N TYR A 344 -2.48 -13.83 3.49
CA TYR A 344 -3.39 -14.89 3.93
C TYR A 344 -2.72 -16.25 4.18
N GLY A 345 -1.49 -16.47 3.70
CA GLY A 345 -0.82 -17.78 3.71
C GLY A 345 0.17 -18.00 4.87
N SER A 346 0.60 -16.94 5.56
CA SER A 346 1.71 -17.00 6.53
C SER A 346 1.33 -17.51 7.92
N GLU A 347 0.05 -17.44 8.32
CA GLU A 347 -0.34 -17.63 9.73
C GLU A 347 -0.40 -19.09 10.21
N LYS A 348 -0.30 -20.11 9.33
CA LYS A 348 -0.49 -21.52 9.75
C LYS A 348 0.76 -22.34 10.05
N LYS A 349 1.99 -21.85 9.88
CA LYS A 349 3.17 -22.75 10.02
C LYS A 349 4.30 -22.38 10.97
N HIS A 350 4.51 -21.13 11.44
CA HIS A 350 5.76 -20.85 12.18
C HIS A 350 5.69 -19.70 13.21
N ILE A 351 4.81 -19.79 14.20
CA ILE A 351 4.89 -18.87 15.35
C ILE A 351 4.77 -19.68 16.62
N GLN A 352 5.91 -20.00 17.27
CA GLN A 352 5.83 -20.34 18.70
C GLN A 352 7.11 -20.15 19.53
N HIS A 353 8.30 -19.85 19.00
CA HIS A 353 9.46 -19.70 19.90
C HIS A 353 10.51 -18.62 19.60
N ALA A 354 10.51 -17.97 18.42
CA ALA A 354 11.47 -16.91 18.10
C ALA A 354 10.88 -15.49 18.10
N GLU A 355 9.57 -15.35 18.33
CA GLU A 355 8.86 -14.08 18.14
C GLU A 355 8.65 -13.25 19.41
N GLU A 356 8.57 -13.84 20.61
CA GLU A 356 8.17 -13.09 21.81
C GLU A 356 9.16 -11.95 22.16
N PHE A 357 10.47 -12.20 22.05
CA PHE A 357 11.47 -11.15 22.31
C PHE A 357 11.63 -10.15 21.15
N LYS A 358 11.30 -10.54 19.91
CA LYS A 358 11.31 -9.64 18.74
C LYS A 358 10.09 -8.71 18.74
N LYS A 359 8.97 -9.15 19.31
CA LYS A 359 7.70 -8.43 19.29
C LYS A 359 7.75 -7.19 20.18
N GLU A 360 8.26 -7.28 21.41
CA GLU A 360 8.24 -6.12 22.33
C GLU A 360 9.10 -4.94 21.82
N ALA A 361 10.35 -5.16 21.46
CA ALA A 361 11.24 -4.09 20.98
C ALA A 361 10.76 -3.48 19.64
N PHE A 362 10.17 -4.30 18.78
CA PHE A 362 9.60 -3.84 17.50
C PHE A 362 8.30 -3.06 17.72
N THR A 363 7.45 -3.50 18.65
CA THR A 363 6.19 -2.81 19.01
C THR A 363 6.50 -1.45 19.61
N GLU A 364 7.50 -1.36 20.50
CA GLU A 364 7.90 -0.09 21.13
C GLU A 364 8.47 0.92 20.13
N SER A 365 9.30 0.45 19.19
CA SER A 365 9.87 1.29 18.13
C SER A 365 8.78 1.74 17.14
N SER A 366 7.86 0.84 16.77
CA SER A 366 6.74 1.12 15.88
C SER A 366 5.75 2.13 16.48
N GLU A 367 5.44 2.00 17.77
CA GLU A 367 4.57 2.93 18.49
C GLU A 367 5.19 4.34 18.54
N SER A 368 6.50 4.43 18.80
CA SER A 368 7.22 5.71 18.80
C SER A 368 7.26 6.36 17.41
N CYS A 369 7.48 5.57 16.35
CA CYS A 369 7.35 6.03 14.96
C CYS A 369 5.96 6.60 14.67
N ARG A 370 4.92 5.87 15.10
CA ARG A 370 3.53 6.22 14.90
C ARG A 370 3.22 7.57 15.55
N ILE A 371 3.56 7.75 16.83
CA ILE A 371 3.32 9.00 17.56
C ILE A 371 4.11 10.16 16.93
N LEU A 372 5.36 9.93 16.51
CA LEU A 372 6.15 10.98 15.88
C LEU A 372 5.56 11.43 14.53
N LYS A 373 5.09 10.49 13.70
CA LYS A 373 4.39 10.81 12.46
C LYS A 373 3.15 11.68 12.75
N LEU A 374 2.37 11.30 13.75
CA LEU A 374 1.18 12.05 14.18
C LEU A 374 1.53 13.47 14.65
N ILE A 375 2.65 13.64 15.35
CA ILE A 375 3.15 14.97 15.73
C ILE A 375 3.53 15.79 14.50
N ILE A 376 4.23 15.21 13.52
CA ILE A 376 4.60 15.92 12.29
C ILE A 376 3.34 16.36 11.52
N ASP A 377 2.37 15.46 11.38
CA ASP A 377 1.11 15.75 10.70
C ASP A 377 0.31 16.84 11.45
N ALA A 378 0.27 16.76 12.79
CA ALA A 378 -0.38 17.77 13.63
C ALA A 378 0.33 19.14 13.55
N ILE A 379 1.67 19.17 13.47
CA ILE A 379 2.43 20.40 13.24
C ILE A 379 2.15 20.98 11.86
N GLY A 380 2.00 20.13 10.84
CA GLY A 380 1.55 20.52 9.49
C GLY A 380 0.23 21.26 9.53
N LYS A 381 -0.79 20.63 10.11
CA LYS A 381 -2.12 21.23 10.27
C LYS A 381 -2.07 22.55 11.05
N LEU A 382 -1.29 22.62 12.13
CA LEU A 382 -1.13 23.85 12.91
C LEU A 382 -0.50 24.98 12.08
N ALA A 383 0.50 24.67 11.25
CA ALA A 383 1.14 25.65 10.38
C ALA A 383 0.18 26.20 9.32
N ASP A 384 -0.69 25.36 8.77
CA ASP A 384 -1.72 25.76 7.80
C ASP A 384 -2.82 26.60 8.45
N GLN A 385 -3.24 26.26 9.68
CA GLN A 385 -4.18 27.09 10.44
C GLN A 385 -3.60 28.47 10.75
N ILE A 386 -2.32 28.56 11.15
CA ILE A 386 -1.63 29.83 11.33
C ILE A 386 -1.65 30.66 10.04
N GLU A 387 -1.37 30.03 8.90
CA GLU A 387 -1.36 30.66 7.58
C GLU A 387 -2.71 31.32 7.25
N ASN A 388 -3.82 30.69 7.64
CA ASN A 388 -5.17 31.23 7.42
C ASN A 388 -5.52 32.42 8.33
N VAL A 389 -4.94 32.53 9.54
CA VAL A 389 -5.23 33.62 10.49
C VAL A 389 -4.44 34.89 10.17
N ILE A 390 -3.24 34.76 9.61
CA ILE A 390 -2.33 35.90 9.35
C ILE A 390 -2.97 37.04 8.54
N PRO A 391 -3.68 36.79 7.40
CA PRO A 391 -4.31 37.86 6.62
C PRO A 391 -5.33 38.67 7.43
N TRP A 392 -6.07 38.01 8.31
CA TRP A 392 -7.08 38.67 9.14
C TRP A 392 -6.46 39.59 10.18
N LEU A 393 -5.38 39.17 10.85
CA LEU A 393 -4.65 40.02 11.79
C LEU A 393 -4.11 41.28 11.12
N TYR A 394 -3.61 41.18 9.88
CA TYR A 394 -3.24 42.36 9.10
C TYR A 394 -4.43 43.28 8.83
N ALA A 395 -5.59 42.72 8.46
CA ALA A 395 -6.81 43.49 8.18
C ALA A 395 -7.29 44.31 9.40
N ILE A 396 -7.15 43.78 10.61
CA ILE A 396 -7.53 44.48 11.87
C ILE A 396 -6.38 45.29 12.50
N GLN A 397 -5.27 45.48 11.78
CA GLN A 397 -4.08 46.27 12.17
C GLN A 397 -3.23 45.67 13.31
N PHE A 398 -3.27 44.35 13.51
CA PHE A 398 -2.42 43.59 14.44
C PHE A 398 -1.12 43.12 13.76
N VAL A 399 -0.31 44.08 13.32
CA VAL A 399 0.87 43.84 12.47
C VAL A 399 1.96 43.04 13.22
N GLN A 400 2.17 43.31 14.51
CA GLN A 400 3.21 42.65 15.30
C GLN A 400 2.88 41.16 15.53
N GLU A 401 1.62 40.88 15.81
CA GLU A 401 1.06 39.55 16.05
C GLU A 401 1.12 38.71 14.79
N ALA A 402 0.70 39.27 13.65
CA ALA A 402 0.82 38.64 12.34
C ALA A 402 2.28 38.29 12.00
N THR A 403 3.22 39.19 12.34
CA THR A 403 4.65 38.95 12.13
C THR A 403 5.18 37.80 13.00
N ARG A 404 4.80 37.75 14.29
CA ARG A 404 5.18 36.66 15.20
C ARG A 404 4.63 35.32 14.74
N LEU A 405 3.38 35.26 14.29
CA LEU A 405 2.80 34.03 13.73
C LEU A 405 3.47 33.61 12.42
N THR A 406 3.86 34.56 11.58
CA THR A 406 4.62 34.27 10.36
C THR A 406 5.96 33.62 10.69
N MET A 407 6.69 34.14 11.68
CA MET A 407 7.94 33.52 12.15
C MET A 407 7.70 32.12 12.73
N LEU A 408 6.68 31.95 13.57
CA LEU A 408 6.32 30.64 14.12
C LEU A 408 6.01 29.63 13.01
N ARG A 409 5.16 30.01 12.04
CA ARG A 409 4.86 29.18 10.87
C ARG A 409 6.12 28.79 10.12
N GLN A 410 7.06 29.71 9.89
CA GLN A 410 8.33 29.40 9.23
C GLN A 410 9.15 28.38 10.02
N VAL A 411 9.20 28.49 11.35
CA VAL A 411 9.85 27.50 12.23
C VAL A 411 9.18 26.14 12.10
N LEU A 412 7.84 26.08 12.16
CA LEU A 412 7.09 24.83 12.01
C LEU A 412 7.29 24.21 10.61
N LYS A 413 7.20 25.01 9.54
CA LYS A 413 7.48 24.53 8.17
C LYS A 413 8.92 24.06 8.01
N LYS A 414 9.89 24.70 8.66
CA LYS A 414 11.28 24.23 8.67
C LYS A 414 11.40 22.86 9.36
N ILE A 415 10.73 22.68 10.50
CA ILE A 415 10.64 21.37 11.17
C ILE A 415 10.02 20.33 10.23
N ILE A 416 8.94 20.66 9.50
CA ILE A 416 8.29 19.73 8.57
C ILE A 416 9.17 19.45 7.36
N VAL A 417 9.77 20.44 6.71
CA VAL A 417 10.54 20.28 5.46
C VAL A 417 11.87 19.57 5.71
N GLU A 418 12.62 19.98 6.73
CA GLU A 418 13.91 19.35 7.06
C GLU A 418 13.74 17.88 7.50
N ASN A 419 12.58 17.54 8.09
CA ASN A 419 12.25 16.17 8.47
C ASN A 419 11.45 15.39 7.42
N GLY A 420 10.67 16.06 6.57
CA GLY A 420 9.78 15.47 5.57
C GLY A 420 10.51 15.01 4.32
N GLU A 421 11.49 15.78 3.81
CA GLU A 421 12.31 15.36 2.67
C GLU A 421 13.30 14.24 3.05
N LYS A 422 13.72 14.17 4.31
CA LYS A 422 14.76 13.23 4.73
C LYS A 422 14.28 12.07 5.59
N ASN A 423 13.02 12.11 6.05
CA ASN A 423 12.40 11.12 6.94
C ASN A 423 13.40 10.58 7.99
N VAL A 424 14.18 11.51 8.55
CA VAL A 424 15.45 11.24 9.22
C VAL A 424 15.23 10.33 10.41
N VAL A 425 14.24 10.66 11.22
CA VAL A 425 13.91 9.93 12.43
C VAL A 425 13.28 8.56 12.11
N LEU A 426 12.33 8.48 11.17
CA LEU A 426 11.75 7.20 10.74
C LEU A 426 12.83 6.27 10.15
N ARG A 427 13.72 6.79 9.28
CA ARG A 427 14.88 6.03 8.78
C ARG A 427 15.81 5.60 9.91
N SER A 428 16.08 6.47 10.88
CA SER A 428 16.90 6.13 12.05
C SER A 428 16.35 4.96 12.83
N ILE A 429 15.02 4.94 13.01
CA ILE A 429 14.34 3.89 13.73
C ILE A 429 14.37 2.58 12.94
N GLU A 430 14.07 2.63 11.64
CA GLU A 430 14.22 1.48 10.75
C GLU A 430 15.66 0.93 10.73
N GLU A 431 16.66 1.81 10.66
CA GLU A 431 18.07 1.45 10.65
C GLU A 431 18.50 0.83 11.98
N SER A 432 18.02 1.35 13.12
CA SER A 432 18.26 0.78 14.44
C SER A 432 17.69 -0.63 14.57
N VAL A 433 16.45 -0.84 14.13
CA VAL A 433 15.82 -2.17 14.10
C VAL A 433 16.62 -3.14 13.24
N LYS A 434 16.98 -2.76 12.00
CA LYS A 434 17.82 -3.59 11.11
C LYS A 434 19.17 -3.93 11.76
N THR A 435 19.79 -2.94 12.40
CA THR A 435 21.08 -3.10 13.08
C THR A 435 20.99 -4.06 14.27
N SER A 436 19.92 -3.99 15.05
CA SER A 436 19.68 -4.91 16.17
C SER A 436 19.54 -6.37 15.71
N ILE A 437 18.85 -6.61 14.59
CA ILE A 437 18.70 -7.94 13.99
C ILE A 437 20.05 -8.49 13.57
N ILE A 438 20.87 -7.65 12.91
CA ILE A 438 22.23 -8.04 12.48
C ILE A 438 23.10 -8.37 13.69
N VAL A 439 23.11 -7.54 14.74
CA VAL A 439 23.89 -7.80 15.96
C VAL A 439 23.49 -9.11 16.61
N GLN A 440 22.19 -9.40 16.71
CA GLN A 440 21.71 -10.67 17.27
C GLN A 440 22.15 -11.86 16.43
N GLU A 441 22.06 -11.77 15.10
CA GLU A 441 22.47 -12.84 14.20
C GLU A 441 23.98 -13.11 14.26
N VAL A 442 24.79 -12.04 14.37
CA VAL A 442 26.24 -12.14 14.51
C VAL A 442 26.61 -12.76 15.87
N LYS A 443 25.96 -12.35 16.97
CA LYS A 443 26.13 -12.96 18.30
C LYS A 443 25.75 -14.45 18.28
N ARG A 444 24.65 -14.82 17.60
CA ARG A 444 24.21 -16.21 17.46
C ARG A 444 25.23 -17.08 16.74
N LYS A 445 25.98 -16.52 15.80
CA LYS A 445 27.06 -17.20 15.08
C LYS A 445 28.39 -17.27 15.85
N GLY A 446 28.42 -16.82 17.11
CA GLY A 446 29.60 -16.95 17.98
C GLY A 446 30.71 -15.94 17.72
N TYR A 447 30.48 -14.92 16.89
CA TYR A 447 31.46 -13.86 16.68
C TYR A 447 31.44 -12.92 17.89
N ALA A 448 32.46 -13.01 18.74
CA ALA A 448 32.71 -12.06 19.81
C ALA A 448 33.86 -11.14 19.41
N ASN A 449 33.54 -9.91 18.97
CA ASN A 449 34.53 -8.87 18.70
C ASN A 449 34.10 -7.58 19.44
N ARG A 450 35.07 -6.81 19.94
CA ARG A 450 34.86 -5.51 20.61
C ARG A 450 33.95 -4.56 19.82
N GLN A 451 33.96 -4.66 18.49
CA GLN A 451 33.08 -3.87 17.61
C GLN A 451 31.59 -4.20 17.81
N ILE A 452 31.24 -5.47 18.04
CA ILE A 452 29.87 -5.92 18.30
C ILE A 452 29.40 -5.46 19.67
N GLU A 453 30.30 -5.43 20.65
CA GLU A 453 30.03 -4.92 21.99
C GLU A 453 29.78 -3.41 21.99
N ALA A 454 30.61 -2.65 21.27
CA ALA A 454 30.39 -1.22 21.03
C ALA A 454 29.04 -0.97 20.35
N LEU A 455 28.69 -1.78 19.34
CA LEU A 455 27.39 -1.69 18.66
C LEU A 455 26.23 -2.02 19.59
N SER A 456 26.39 -3.04 20.44
CA SER A 456 25.39 -3.42 21.43
C SER A 456 25.16 -2.30 22.44
N ASN A 457 26.20 -1.61 22.88
CA ASN A 457 26.09 -0.47 23.79
C ASN A 457 25.40 0.72 23.12
N SER A 458 25.73 1.03 21.86
CA SER A 458 25.02 2.07 21.10
C SER A 458 23.55 1.75 20.89
N LEU A 459 23.18 0.48 20.65
CA LEU A 459 21.78 0.06 20.58
C LEU A 459 21.05 0.21 21.92
N VAL A 460 21.72 -0.01 23.05
CA VAL A 460 21.15 0.21 24.39
C VAL A 460 20.92 1.71 24.64
N GLU A 461 21.89 2.57 24.32
CA GLU A 461 21.71 4.03 24.38
C GLU A 461 20.55 4.48 23.50
N TRP A 462 20.43 3.91 22.31
CA TRP A 462 19.39 4.24 21.37
C TRP A 462 18.00 3.76 21.84
N GLY A 463 17.91 2.56 22.43
CA GLY A 463 16.71 2.08 23.10
C GLY A 463 16.27 2.99 24.25
N TYR A 464 17.22 3.55 25.01
CA TYR A 464 16.93 4.56 26.03
C TYR A 464 16.39 5.87 25.43
N VAL A 465 16.94 6.34 24.30
CA VAL A 465 16.43 7.52 23.59
C VAL A 465 15.00 7.30 23.10
N VAL A 466 14.71 6.13 22.52
CA VAL A 466 13.34 5.77 22.08
C VAL A 466 12.38 5.69 23.26
N SER A 467 12.78 5.05 24.37
CA SER A 467 11.93 4.97 25.56
C SER A 467 11.63 6.35 26.15
N LYS A 468 12.61 7.27 26.17
CA LYS A 468 12.40 8.67 26.55
C LYS A 468 11.46 9.40 25.59
N ALA A 469 11.66 9.22 24.28
CA ALA A 469 10.79 9.80 23.27
C ALA A 469 9.35 9.31 23.45
N ARG A 470 9.13 8.01 23.61
CA ARG A 470 7.81 7.42 23.85
C ARG A 470 7.07 8.05 25.04
N LYS A 471 7.78 8.38 26.12
CA LYS A 471 7.19 9.05 27.29
C LYS A 471 6.92 10.54 27.06
N ALA A 472 7.74 11.20 26.24
CA ALA A 472 7.66 12.64 25.99
C ALA A 472 6.71 13.00 24.83
N LEU A 473 6.56 12.13 23.84
CA LEU A 473 5.81 12.39 22.61
C LEU A 473 4.29 12.56 22.85
N PRO A 474 3.58 11.72 23.64
CA PRO A 474 2.14 11.90 23.84
C PRO A 474 1.78 13.25 24.48
N PRO A 475 2.44 13.72 25.56
CA PRO A 475 2.18 15.06 26.10
C PRO A 475 2.48 16.20 25.12
N ILE A 476 3.48 16.03 24.23
CA ILE A 476 3.78 17.01 23.18
C ILE A 476 2.65 17.04 22.15
N LEU A 477 2.18 15.86 21.71
CA LEU A 477 1.08 15.73 20.77
C LEU A 477 -0.21 16.36 21.31
N GLU A 478 -0.56 16.07 22.57
CA GLU A 478 -1.72 16.65 23.27
C GLU A 478 -1.66 18.18 23.25
N LYS A 479 -0.50 18.77 23.58
CA LYS A 479 -0.36 20.22 23.54
C LYS A 479 -0.37 20.81 22.12
N ILE A 480 0.08 20.08 21.10
CA ILE A 480 -0.06 20.55 19.71
C ILE A 480 -1.54 20.60 19.34
N ILE A 481 -2.33 19.62 19.75
CA ILE A 481 -3.78 19.58 19.52
C ILE A 481 -4.46 20.72 20.26
N GLU A 482 -4.15 20.94 21.55
CA GLU A 482 -4.65 22.11 22.29
C GLU A 482 -4.27 23.43 21.59
N SER A 483 -3.07 23.51 21.02
CA SER A 483 -2.66 24.69 20.24
C SER A 483 -3.51 24.89 18.98
N GLN A 484 -3.90 23.82 18.30
CA GLN A 484 -4.78 23.89 17.13
C GLN A 484 -6.17 24.42 17.52
N GLU A 485 -6.72 23.95 18.64
CA GLU A 485 -8.00 24.44 19.18
C GLU A 485 -7.93 25.93 19.53
N LEU A 486 -6.83 26.38 20.16
CA LEU A 486 -6.62 27.79 20.48
C LEU A 486 -6.47 28.66 19.23
N ILE A 487 -5.88 28.15 18.15
CA ILE A 487 -5.81 28.88 16.87
C ILE A 487 -7.17 28.94 16.20
N ALA A 488 -7.95 27.88 16.24
CA ALA A 488 -9.32 27.90 15.73
C ALA A 488 -10.18 28.93 16.50
N ASP A 489 -10.06 28.97 17.83
CA ASP A 489 -10.73 29.96 18.69
C ASP A 489 -10.23 31.40 18.45
N LEU A 490 -8.93 31.60 18.22
CA LEU A 490 -8.40 32.89 17.80
C LEU A 490 -8.97 33.30 16.43
N SER A 491 -9.05 32.37 15.48
CA SER A 491 -9.56 32.64 14.14
C SER A 491 -11.01 33.12 14.16
N THR A 492 -11.88 32.50 14.98
CA THR A 492 -13.27 32.94 15.13
C THR A 492 -13.36 34.30 15.81
N THR A 493 -12.55 34.53 16.85
CA THR A 493 -12.50 35.79 17.61
C THR A 493 -12.06 36.97 16.74
N VAL A 494 -11.07 36.77 15.88
CA VAL A 494 -10.59 37.81 14.95
C VAL A 494 -11.69 38.28 14.00
N ILE A 495 -12.67 37.42 13.70
CA ILE A 495 -13.81 37.75 12.83
C ILE A 495 -14.92 38.45 13.61
N SER A 496 -15.16 38.09 14.88
CA SER A 496 -16.39 38.45 15.61
C SER A 496 -16.24 39.43 16.76
N SER A 497 -15.03 39.70 17.26
CA SER A 497 -14.80 40.34 18.55
C SER A 497 -14.03 41.66 18.46
N ASP A 498 -13.98 42.40 19.57
CA ASP A 498 -13.19 43.61 19.67
C ASP A 498 -11.68 43.33 19.75
N LYS A 499 -10.88 44.39 19.55
CA LYS A 499 -9.41 44.30 19.54
C LYS A 499 -8.83 43.73 20.84
N SER A 500 -9.44 44.02 21.99
CA SER A 500 -8.91 43.60 23.30
C SER A 500 -9.04 42.08 23.51
N ASP A 501 -10.11 41.48 22.99
CA ASP A 501 -10.31 40.02 23.02
C ASP A 501 -9.29 39.29 22.16
N VAL A 502 -9.01 39.81 20.96
CA VAL A 502 -7.98 39.27 20.05
C VAL A 502 -6.61 39.29 20.73
N GLU A 503 -6.22 40.42 21.33
CA GLU A 503 -4.93 40.58 21.99
C GLU A 503 -4.76 39.61 23.17
N ARG A 504 -5.82 39.45 23.97
CA ARG A 504 -5.86 38.52 25.11
C ARG A 504 -5.68 37.07 24.67
N LYS A 505 -6.44 36.63 23.65
CA LYS A 505 -6.35 35.25 23.14
C LYS A 505 -5.01 34.98 22.46
N PHE A 506 -4.48 35.96 21.72
CA PHE A 506 -3.17 35.86 21.11
C PHE A 506 -2.05 35.70 22.15
N THR A 507 -2.09 36.52 23.19
CA THR A 507 -1.13 36.46 24.31
C THR A 507 -1.20 35.11 25.02
N TYR A 508 -2.41 34.58 25.21
CA TYR A 508 -2.62 33.26 25.78
C TYR A 508 -1.99 32.16 24.92
N LEU A 509 -2.27 32.15 23.60
CA LEU A 509 -1.70 31.20 22.66
C LEU A 509 -0.16 31.22 22.66
N LEU A 510 0.46 32.41 22.60
CA LEU A 510 1.92 32.53 22.62
C LEU A 510 2.53 32.01 23.92
N ASN A 511 1.93 32.36 25.06
CA ASN A 511 2.41 31.88 26.36
C ASN A 511 2.30 30.36 26.48
N PHE A 512 1.20 29.79 25.96
CA PHE A 512 0.99 28.35 25.92
C PHE A 512 2.07 27.64 25.09
N LEU A 513 2.36 28.14 23.89
CA LEU A 513 3.38 27.59 22.99
C LEU A 513 4.81 27.73 23.55
N ALA A 514 5.12 28.89 24.15
CA ALA A 514 6.45 29.21 24.67
C ALA A 514 6.74 28.59 26.05
N GLY A 515 5.72 28.15 26.80
CA GLY A 515 5.89 27.64 28.16
C GLY A 515 5.99 28.72 29.23
N GLY A 516 5.36 29.87 28.99
CA GLY A 516 5.26 30.96 29.95
C GLY A 516 4.28 30.64 31.08
N ARG A 517 4.44 31.30 32.23
CA ARG A 517 3.42 31.27 33.30
C ARG A 517 2.13 31.87 32.76
N ALA A 518 1.08 31.06 32.65
CA ALA A 518 -0.26 31.57 32.35
C ALA A 518 -0.75 32.38 33.56
N HIS A 519 -1.08 33.65 33.30
CA HIS A 519 -1.79 34.65 34.11
C HIS A 519 -1.50 34.74 35.63
N PRO A 520 -1.18 35.94 36.16
CA PRO A 520 -0.96 36.16 37.60
C PRO A 520 -2.18 35.86 38.50
N GLU A 521 -3.38 35.73 37.95
CA GLU A 521 -4.62 35.68 38.75
C GLU A 521 -5.07 34.27 39.19
N LYS A 522 -4.45 33.18 38.70
CA LYS A 522 -4.90 31.82 39.03
C LYS A 522 -3.87 30.91 39.72
N GLY A 523 -2.66 31.38 40.01
CA GLY A 523 -1.68 30.60 40.78
C GLY A 523 -1.31 29.24 40.17
N ILE A 524 -1.47 29.06 38.86
CA ILE A 524 -1.20 27.79 38.18
C ILE A 524 0.31 27.65 37.97
N SER A 525 0.87 26.50 38.35
CA SER A 525 2.30 26.19 38.21
C SER A 525 2.75 26.29 36.74
N ALA A 526 3.95 26.82 36.51
CA ALA A 526 4.55 26.92 35.18
C ALA A 526 4.59 25.54 34.49
N SER A 527 3.85 25.39 33.39
CA SER A 527 3.91 24.21 32.54
C SER A 527 4.97 24.43 31.45
N PRO A 528 5.88 23.48 31.19
CA PRO A 528 6.87 23.61 30.12
C PRO A 528 6.16 23.76 28.75
N GLY A 529 6.66 24.65 27.88
CA GLY A 529 6.05 24.91 26.56
C GLY A 529 6.14 23.72 25.62
N VAL A 530 5.54 23.84 24.43
CA VAL A 530 5.54 22.77 23.42
C VAL A 530 6.84 22.72 22.64
N LEU A 531 7.36 23.90 22.26
CA LEU A 531 8.52 24.04 21.39
C LEU A 531 9.84 23.57 22.02
N PRO A 532 10.19 23.91 23.28
CA PRO A 532 11.49 23.52 23.84
C PRO A 532 11.68 21.99 23.98
N PRO A 533 10.70 21.22 24.51
CA PRO A 533 10.80 19.77 24.56
C PRO A 533 10.88 19.12 23.17
N LEU A 534 10.09 19.60 22.21
CA LEU A 534 10.10 19.08 20.84
C LEU A 534 11.45 19.31 20.15
N ILE A 535 12.00 20.52 20.24
CA ILE A 535 13.32 20.85 19.67
C ILE A 535 14.41 20.01 20.33
N SER A 536 14.39 19.88 21.66
CA SER A 536 15.35 19.04 22.38
C SER A 536 15.28 17.58 21.93
N LEU A 537 14.07 17.05 21.73
CA LEU A 537 13.85 15.70 21.23
C LEU A 537 14.44 15.51 19.82
N LEU A 538 14.15 16.44 18.90
CA LEU A 538 14.63 16.39 17.51
C LEU A 538 16.17 16.46 17.43
N LEU A 539 16.79 17.30 18.26
CA LEU A 539 18.26 17.40 18.34
C LEU A 539 18.89 16.10 18.84
N ASN A 540 18.31 15.46 19.86
CA ASN A 540 18.80 14.18 20.38
C ASN A 540 18.69 13.04 19.34
N PHE A 541 17.61 13.04 18.55
CA PHE A 541 17.47 12.09 17.45
C PHE A 541 18.54 12.29 16.36
N ASN A 542 18.84 13.55 16.02
CA ASN A 542 19.84 13.85 15.00
C ASN A 542 21.26 13.40 15.41
N ASP A 543 21.66 13.64 16.67
CA ASP A 543 22.95 13.17 17.21
C ASP A 543 23.04 11.63 17.23
N SER A 544 21.96 10.97 17.63
CA SER A 544 21.87 9.50 17.66
C SER A 544 22.01 8.89 16.26
N LEU A 545 21.54 9.59 15.24
CA LEU A 545 21.55 9.14 13.86
C LEU A 545 22.94 9.24 13.21
N GLU A 546 23.67 10.31 13.48
CA GLU A 546 25.08 10.45 13.07
C GLU A 546 25.92 9.27 13.58
N LYS A 547 25.72 8.87 14.84
CA LYS A 547 26.37 7.70 15.45
C LYS A 547 25.98 6.39 14.75
N MET A 548 24.69 6.20 14.43
CA MET A 548 24.21 5.02 13.69
C MET A 548 24.77 4.93 12.27
N ARG A 549 24.87 6.04 11.54
CA ARG A 549 25.48 6.09 10.20
C ARG A 549 26.96 5.71 10.23
N PHE A 550 27.70 6.18 11.23
CA PHE A 550 29.09 5.79 11.44
C PHE A 550 29.22 4.27 11.66
N LEU A 551 28.39 3.70 12.53
CA LEU A 551 28.40 2.27 12.83
C LEU A 551 28.03 1.41 11.61
N ARG A 552 27.11 1.87 10.76
CA ARG A 552 26.78 1.18 9.50
C ARG A 552 27.97 1.10 8.56
N ARG A 553 28.77 2.17 8.44
CA ARG A 553 30.00 2.16 7.63
C ARG A 553 31.00 1.12 8.16
N VAL A 554 31.09 0.98 9.48
CA VAL A 554 31.90 -0.06 10.13
C VAL A 554 31.37 -1.46 9.83
N LEU A 555 30.05 -1.68 9.91
CA LEU A 555 29.44 -2.98 9.60
C LEU A 555 29.56 -3.37 8.12
N THR A 556 29.33 -2.44 7.19
CA THR A 556 29.55 -2.70 5.76
C THR A 556 31.00 -3.06 5.50
N TYR A 557 31.96 -2.42 6.19
CA TYR A 557 33.38 -2.74 6.08
C TYR A 557 33.74 -4.12 6.66
N LEU A 558 33.00 -4.62 7.66
CA LEU A 558 33.20 -5.94 8.27
C LEU A 558 32.49 -7.08 7.53
N GLN A 559 31.57 -6.75 6.61
CA GLN A 559 30.89 -7.73 5.76
C GLN A 559 31.66 -8.04 4.47
N TYR A 560 32.59 -7.15 4.09
CA TYR A 560 33.67 -7.43 3.15
C TYR A 560 34.86 -8.03 3.90
#